data_AF-A0AAP5LRH2-F1
#
_entry.id   AF-A0AAP5LRH2-F1
#
_cell.length_a   1.000
_cell.length_b   1.000
_cell.length_c   1.000
_cell.angle_alpha   90.00
_cell.angle_beta   90.00
_cell.angle_gamma   90.00
#
_symmetry.space_group_name_H-M   'P 1'
#
loop_
_entity.id
_entity.type
_entity.pdbx_description
1 polymer ?
#
loop_
_entity_poly.entity_id
_entity_poly.type
_entity_poly.pdbx_seq_one_letter_code
_entity_poly.pdbx_strand_id
1 'polypeptide(L)'
;MGGEAMYDGEDEADAIAKEWGVEVDLLNSAHWELQSRDGHDGAHYGYFVSFDRGNDPAPLKALGLREGEYLREVSLNAFDRPDRDEDE
;
A
#
# COMPACT_ATOMS: atom_id res chain seq x y z
N MET A 1 -2.56 2.72 30.01
CA MET A 1 -2.80 1.70 28.97
C MET A 1 -2.64 2.42 27.66
N GLY A 2 -1.51 2.23 26.99
CA GLY A 2 -1.19 2.90 25.72
C GLY A 2 -0.60 1.83 24.83
N GLY A 3 -1.26 1.59 23.70
CA GLY A 3 -0.94 0.51 22.78
C GLY A 3 -1.98 0.48 21.67
N GLU A 4 -2.39 1.65 21.20
CA GLU A 4 -2.97 1.77 19.88
C GLU A 4 -1.78 1.61 18.94
N ALA A 5 -1.73 0.49 18.21
CA ALA A 5 -0.70 0.27 17.21
C ALA A 5 -0.83 1.37 16.15
N MET A 6 -0.02 2.41 16.28
CA MET A 6 0.34 3.27 15.16
C MET A 6 1.15 2.37 14.23
N TYR A 7 0.48 1.67 13.32
CA TYR A 7 1.12 1.37 12.04
C TYR A 7 1.30 2.73 11.40
N ASP A 8 2.46 3.31 11.66
CA ASP A 8 2.84 4.64 11.22
C ASP A 8 2.96 4.56 9.68
N GLY A 9 2.14 5.31 8.95
CA GLY A 9 1.92 5.14 7.51
C GLY A 9 3.20 5.17 6.64
N GLU A 10 4.32 5.57 7.19
CA GLU A 10 5.66 5.45 6.59
C GLU A 10 6.07 4.00 6.30
N ASP A 11 5.72 3.05 7.18
CA ASP A 11 6.09 1.64 7.05
C ASP A 11 5.24 0.93 5.96
N GLU A 12 3.96 1.31 5.86
CA GLU A 12 3.06 0.86 4.80
C GLU A 12 3.47 1.41 3.44
N ALA A 13 3.85 2.68 3.36
CA ALA A 13 4.33 3.31 2.13
C ALA A 13 5.56 2.58 1.57
N ASP A 14 6.52 2.24 2.43
CA ASP A 14 7.74 1.53 2.03
C ASP A 14 7.44 0.11 1.51
N ALA A 15 6.55 -0.63 2.19
CA ALA A 15 6.12 -1.96 1.77
C ALA A 15 5.45 -1.93 0.39
N ILE A 16 4.52 -1.00 0.17
CA ILE A 16 3.82 -0.80 -1.10
C ILE A 16 4.82 -0.39 -2.19
N ALA A 17 5.73 0.54 -1.88
CA ALA A 17 6.74 1.02 -2.81
C ALA A 17 7.64 -0.12 -3.31
N LYS A 18 8.10 -0.99 -2.39
CA LYS A 18 8.93 -2.15 -2.70
C LYS A 18 8.22 -3.17 -3.58
N GLU A 19 6.98 -3.53 -3.22
CA GLU A 19 6.14 -4.45 -4.01
C GLU A 19 5.95 -3.93 -5.44
N TRP A 20 5.71 -2.63 -5.58
CA TRP A 20 5.49 -2.01 -6.88
C TRP A 20 6.76 -1.66 -7.64
N GLY A 21 7.93 -1.72 -6.99
CA GLY A 21 9.22 -1.31 -7.55
C GLY A 21 9.31 0.19 -7.84
N VAL A 22 8.66 1.02 -7.02
CA VAL A 22 8.61 2.49 -7.17
C VAL A 22 9.30 3.17 -5.99
N GLU A 23 9.57 4.46 -6.11
CA GLU A 23 10.14 5.24 -5.00
C GLU A 23 9.06 5.57 -3.96
N VAL A 24 9.37 5.34 -2.68
CA VAL A 24 8.46 5.66 -1.55
C VAL A 24 8.11 7.14 -1.47
N ASP A 25 9.01 8.01 -1.97
CA ASP A 25 8.78 9.45 -2.04
C ASP A 25 7.59 9.80 -2.97
N LEU A 26 7.34 9.00 -4.01
CA LEU A 26 6.18 9.18 -4.89
C LEU A 26 4.86 8.90 -4.17
N LEU A 27 4.85 7.91 -3.28
CA LEU A 27 3.70 7.62 -2.41
C LEU A 27 3.52 8.73 -1.38
N ASN A 28 4.60 9.19 -0.74
CA ASN A 28 4.53 10.29 0.24
C ASN A 28 4.11 11.63 -0.38
N SER A 29 4.46 11.86 -1.64
CA SER A 29 4.05 13.06 -2.38
C SER A 29 2.60 12.98 -2.90
N ALA A 30 1.95 11.83 -2.80
CA ALA A 30 0.58 11.62 -3.23
C ALA A 30 -0.36 11.42 -2.02
N HIS A 31 -1.61 11.84 -2.17
CA HIS A 31 -2.67 11.51 -1.23
C HIS A 31 -3.25 10.14 -1.57
N TRP A 32 -3.03 9.15 -0.72
CA TRP A 32 -3.53 7.79 -0.88
C TRP A 32 -4.02 7.21 0.45
N GLU A 33 -4.87 6.20 0.35
CA GLU A 33 -5.38 5.41 1.46
C GLU A 33 -5.30 3.92 1.14
N LEU A 34 -4.84 3.12 2.11
CA LEU A 34 -4.88 1.68 2.02
C LEU A 34 -6.27 1.17 2.42
N GLN A 35 -6.89 0.36 1.58
CA GLN A 35 -8.14 -0.31 1.87
C GLN A 35 -7.94 -1.81 1.86
N SER A 36 -8.53 -2.51 2.83
CA SER A 36 -8.57 -3.97 2.86
C SER A 36 -9.55 -4.49 1.83
N ARG A 37 -9.16 -5.55 1.12
CA ARG A 37 -10.03 -6.33 0.26
C ARG A 37 -10.59 -7.50 1.02
N ASP A 38 -11.78 -7.31 1.56
CA ASP A 38 -12.48 -8.36 2.30
C ASP A 38 -13.58 -8.99 1.43
N GLY A 39 -13.61 -10.32 1.44
CA GLY A 39 -14.63 -11.13 0.81
C GLY A 39 -15.95 -11.09 1.56
N HIS A 40 -17.04 -11.37 0.85
CA HIS A 40 -18.35 -11.59 1.47
C HIS A 40 -18.33 -12.73 2.51
N ASP A 41 -17.39 -13.67 2.38
CA ASP A 41 -17.17 -14.79 3.30
C ASP A 41 -16.36 -14.40 4.57
N GLY A 42 -15.90 -13.14 4.67
CA GLY A 42 -15.00 -12.68 5.72
C GLY A 42 -13.51 -13.02 5.48
N ALA A 43 -13.19 -13.60 4.32
CA ALA A 43 -11.82 -13.88 3.91
C ALA A 43 -11.12 -12.61 3.42
N HIS A 44 -9.92 -12.34 3.94
CA HIS A 44 -9.09 -11.22 3.49
C HIS A 44 -8.28 -11.65 2.26
N TYR A 45 -8.48 -10.96 1.13
CA TYR A 45 -7.89 -11.33 -0.17
C TYR A 45 -6.70 -10.47 -0.58
N GLY A 46 -6.51 -9.30 0.03
CA GLY A 46 -5.52 -8.34 -0.42
C GLY A 46 -5.75 -6.95 0.15
N TYR A 47 -4.98 -6.01 -0.39
CA TYR A 47 -5.19 -4.59 -0.15
C TYR A 47 -5.30 -3.86 -1.48
N PHE A 48 -5.90 -2.68 -1.46
CA PHE A 48 -5.89 -1.76 -2.58
C PHE A 48 -5.48 -0.40 -2.07
N VAL A 49 -4.61 0.26 -2.81
CA VAL A 49 -4.28 1.66 -2.58
C VAL A 49 -5.18 2.51 -3.44
N SER A 50 -5.98 3.34 -2.80
CA SER A 50 -6.86 4.31 -3.45
C SER A 50 -6.21 5.69 -3.39
N PHE A 51 -6.00 6.30 -4.55
CA PHE A 51 -5.46 7.64 -4.71
C PHE A 51 -6.60 8.66 -4.82
N ASP A 52 -6.40 9.83 -4.21
CA ASP A 52 -7.35 10.93 -4.38
C ASP A 52 -7.31 11.50 -5.82
N ARG A 53 -8.45 11.97 -6.31
CA ARG A 53 -8.56 12.57 -7.66
C ARG A 53 -7.91 13.95 -7.77
N GLY A 54 -7.61 14.59 -6.65
CA GLY A 54 -6.86 15.84 -6.58
C GLY A 54 -5.35 15.67 -6.76
N ASN A 55 -4.83 14.44 -6.82
CA ASN A 55 -3.42 14.19 -7.08
C ASN A 55 -3.01 14.58 -8.50
N ASP A 56 -1.76 15.02 -8.62
CA ASP A 56 -1.16 15.27 -9.93
C ASP A 56 -1.07 13.97 -10.76
N PRO A 57 -1.37 14.01 -12.07
CA PRO A 57 -1.34 12.83 -12.93
C PRO A 57 0.09 12.32 -13.18
N ALA A 58 1.11 13.17 -13.02
CA ALA A 58 2.51 12.80 -13.22
C ALA A 58 3.03 11.76 -12.20
N PRO A 59 2.92 11.97 -10.87
CA PRO A 59 3.30 10.97 -9.88
C PRO A 59 2.45 9.70 -9.96
N LEU A 60 1.13 9.80 -10.23
CA LEU A 60 0.27 8.62 -10.40
C LEU A 60 0.75 7.71 -11.55
N LYS A 61 1.19 8.31 -12.66
CA LYS A 61 1.75 7.55 -13.78
C LYS A 61 3.11 6.90 -13.42
N ALA A 62 3.94 7.58 -12.63
CA ALA A 62 5.19 7.03 -12.12
C ALA A 62 4.94 5.87 -11.13
N LEU A 63 3.85 5.96 -10.37
CA LEU A 63 3.30 4.89 -9.53
C LEU A 63 2.62 3.78 -10.33
N GLY A 64 2.76 3.74 -11.66
CA GLY A 64 2.28 2.66 -12.51
C GLY A 64 0.77 2.63 -12.76
N LEU A 65 0.03 3.67 -12.38
CA LEU A 65 -1.40 3.79 -12.69
C LEU A 65 -1.60 4.24 -14.14
N ARG A 66 -2.70 3.77 -14.75
CA ARG A 66 -3.13 4.24 -16.08
C ARG A 66 -3.93 5.53 -15.96
N GLU A 67 -4.04 6.26 -17.07
CA GLU A 67 -4.86 7.48 -17.11
C GLU A 67 -6.31 7.17 -16.73
N GLY A 68 -6.82 7.84 -15.69
CA GLY A 68 -8.16 7.64 -15.15
C GLY A 68 -8.28 6.52 -14.12
N GLU A 69 -7.19 5.79 -13.82
CA GLU A 69 -7.14 4.85 -12.70
C GLU A 69 -6.58 5.53 -11.45
N TYR A 70 -7.25 5.29 -10.33
CA TYR A 70 -6.88 5.80 -9.01
C TYR A 70 -6.81 4.67 -7.98
N LEU A 71 -6.84 3.42 -8.42
CA LEU A 71 -6.83 2.25 -7.58
C LEU A 71 -5.78 1.29 -8.11
N ARG A 72 -4.92 0.80 -7.21
CA ARG A 72 -3.92 -0.21 -7.54
C ARG A 72 -3.91 -1.29 -6.46
N GLU A 73 -3.94 -2.54 -6.90
CA GLU A 73 -3.92 -3.70 -6.00
C GLU A 73 -2.51 -3.87 -5.39
N VAL A 74 -2.50 -4.27 -4.12
CA VAL A 74 -1.33 -4.63 -3.34
C VAL A 74 -1.56 -6.03 -2.78
N SER A 75 -0.61 -6.92 -3.00
CA SER A 75 -0.72 -8.29 -2.50
C SER A 75 -0.61 -8.31 -0.98
N LEU A 76 -1.21 -9.30 -0.33
CA LEU A 76 -0.99 -9.56 1.11
C LEU A 76 0.48 -9.73 1.45
N ASN A 77 1.22 -10.36 0.54
CA ASN A 77 2.65 -10.61 0.67
C ASN A 77 3.50 -9.33 0.68
N ALA A 78 2.96 -8.17 0.27
CA ALA A 78 3.70 -6.91 0.32
C ALA A 78 4.04 -6.50 1.76
N PHE A 79 3.19 -6.88 2.71
CA PHE A 79 3.34 -6.58 4.13
C PHE A 79 3.89 -7.76 4.92
N ASP A 80 3.96 -8.94 4.30
CA ASP A 80 4.65 -10.10 4.84
C ASP A 80 6.15 -9.81 4.73
N ARG A 81 6.70 -9.18 5.78
CA ARG A 81 8.15 -9.25 5.99
C ARG A 81 8.47 -10.74 6.05
N PRO A 82 9.57 -11.23 5.44
CA PRO A 82 10.02 -12.55 5.81
C PRO A 82 10.16 -12.50 7.32
N ASP A 83 9.31 -13.24 8.04
CA ASP A 83 9.66 -13.73 9.35
C ASP A 83 11.05 -14.26 9.10
N ARG A 84 12.05 -13.53 9.61
CA ARG A 84 13.39 -14.09 9.69
C ARG A 84 13.12 -15.31 10.52
N ASP A 85 13.02 -16.47 9.87
CA ASP A 85 12.97 -17.76 10.53
C ASP A 85 14.01 -17.64 11.64
N GLU A 86 13.53 -17.52 12.89
CA GLU A 86 14.44 -17.59 14.02
C GLU A 86 15.03 -18.98 13.87
N ASP A 87 16.28 -19.02 13.42
CA ASP A 87 17.08 -20.22 13.28
C ASP A 87 16.84 -21.13 14.50
N GLU A 88 16.16 -22.25 14.33
CA GLU A 88 16.20 -23.39 15.26
C GLU A 88 16.65 -24.67 14.54
#